data_AF-A0A940PD92-F1
#
_entry.id   AF-A0A940PD92-F1
#
_cell.length_a   1.000
_cell.length_b   1.000
_cell.length_c   1.000
_cell.angle_alpha   90.00
_cell.angle_beta   90.00
_cell.angle_gamma   90.00
#
_symmetry.space_group_name_H-M   'P 1'
#
loop_
_entity.id
_entity.type
_entity.pdbx_description
1 polymer ?
#
loop_
_entity_poly.entity_id
_entity_poly.type
_entity_poly.pdbx_seq_one_letter_code
_entity_poly.pdbx_strand_id
1 'polypeptide(L)'
;MKLGGRLIRFGLVSMIVLSLFLSWKIWTNSGSKDLVDNSKNSESTMNMKQPKDVFSPVKLIYHDDQGKHFYSNKENLISSITKEVLRLSRERLTVYSEKDGARYLESQTKPNSFELVMGSPISLAYFLEINDQDVTRGIEEDMSFQRLVVSLDEDVMYVLNDKNQQVYRIKFKGDLSEIRRLLRDTNNRFIEVLHEDSELPVFYQFIEDITLKKYSYILSTQSYTLFSQAFFDNPQEIMPNDSNRNSRDVDLINAEGDSLKISYDTGEAQFSGRIKPETVLVNPTHNIYTDTFYYVQSIGNSMGTIRYFEGRGNKVTYRNFVEGFPIFSDHTKGRVEVTRNNQIIQVMTNQETIQVPIPSDEEVTLPNTERIVAQLEAAGIQRKELEDLQIGYTWEANQETKQVVDLVPEWYVKLDNYWDNVANVIQKAQEMGGKE
;
A
#
# COMPACT_ATOMS: atom_id res chain seq x y z
N MET A 1 47.53 31.47 42.60
CA MET A 1 46.43 30.47 42.51
C MET A 1 45.10 31.07 42.97
N LYS A 2 44.39 31.88 42.14
CA LYS A 2 43.01 32.33 42.44
C LYS A 2 42.09 32.45 41.20
N LEU A 3 42.59 32.21 39.98
CA LEU A 3 41.79 32.27 38.75
C LEU A 3 40.98 30.98 38.47
N GLY A 4 41.57 29.79 38.69
CA GLY A 4 40.92 28.52 38.37
C GLY A 4 39.63 28.27 39.18
N GLY A 5 39.61 28.62 40.46
CA GLY A 5 38.43 28.45 41.31
C GLY A 5 37.26 29.37 40.94
N ARG A 6 37.52 30.54 40.33
CA ARG A 6 36.45 31.42 39.83
C ARG A 6 35.90 30.93 38.49
N LEU A 7 36.75 30.39 37.61
CA LEU A 7 36.34 29.81 36.34
C LEU A 7 35.44 28.58 36.53
N ILE A 8 35.80 27.70 37.47
CA ILE A 8 35.00 26.52 37.80
C ILE A 8 33.64 26.93 38.39
N ARG A 9 33.61 27.94 39.27
CA ARG A 9 32.35 28.47 39.81
C ARG A 9 31.47 29.11 38.72
N PHE A 10 32.07 29.81 37.77
CA PHE A 10 31.34 30.37 36.64
C PHE A 10 30.76 29.29 35.72
N GLY A 11 31.55 28.25 35.43
CA GLY A 11 31.09 27.09 34.65
C GLY A 11 29.96 26.35 35.34
N LEU A 12 30.05 26.16 36.67
CA LEU A 12 29.02 25.49 37.46
C LEU A 12 27.70 26.29 37.46
N VAL A 13 27.78 27.61 37.67
CA VAL A 13 26.61 28.49 37.61
C VAL A 13 26.00 28.50 36.21
N SER A 14 26.82 28.51 35.16
CA SER A 14 26.34 28.47 33.78
C SER A 14 25.64 27.15 33.45
N MET A 15 26.15 26.01 33.93
CA MET A 15 25.48 24.71 33.79
C MET A 15 24.16 24.64 34.55
N ILE A 16 24.10 25.21 35.76
CA ILE A 16 22.86 25.26 36.54
C ILE A 16 21.81 26.12 35.82
N VAL A 17 22.20 27.28 35.30
CA VAL A 17 21.30 28.14 34.51
C VAL A 17 20.85 27.45 33.22
N LEU A 18 21.75 26.75 32.53
CA LEU A 18 21.41 26.00 31.31
C LEU A 18 20.46 24.83 31.62
N SER A 19 20.67 24.13 32.73
CA SER A 19 19.77 23.07 33.20
C SER A 19 18.39 23.61 33.55
N LEU A 20 18.31 24.75 34.24
CA LEU A 20 17.04 25.40 34.55
C LEU A 20 16.34 25.92 33.28
N PHE A 21 17.10 26.42 32.31
CA PHE A 21 16.57 26.86 31.01
C PHE A 21 16.03 25.69 30.19
N LEU A 22 16.77 24.58 30.09
CA LEU A 22 16.32 23.35 29.43
C LEU A 22 15.11 22.74 30.14
N SER A 23 15.10 22.70 31.48
CA SER A 23 13.98 22.21 32.26
C SER A 23 12.74 23.09 32.10
N TRP A 24 12.92 24.42 32.04
CA TRP A 24 11.84 25.37 31.74
C TRP A 24 11.34 25.21 30.30
N LYS A 25 12.22 24.98 29.33
CA LYS A 25 11.83 24.70 27.93
C LYS A 25 11.07 23.39 27.78
N ILE A 26 11.41 22.36 28.57
CA ILE A 26 10.65 21.10 28.62
C ILE A 26 9.26 21.36 29.25
N TRP A 27 9.19 22.19 30.29
CA TRP A 27 7.93 22.52 30.96
C TRP A 27 7.01 23.44 30.13
N THR A 28 7.59 24.38 29.37
CA THR A 28 6.84 25.34 28.53
C THR A 28 6.60 24.85 27.11
N ASN A 29 7.27 23.78 26.69
CA ASN A 29 6.89 22.98 25.52
C ASN A 29 5.94 21.84 25.92
N SER A 30 5.07 22.09 26.91
CA SER A 30 3.81 21.36 27.02
C SER A 30 2.96 21.79 25.83
N GLY A 31 3.06 21.06 24.72
CA GLY A 31 2.02 21.07 23.70
C GLY A 31 0.69 20.92 24.43
N SER A 32 -0.23 21.86 24.16
CA SER A 32 -1.55 21.95 24.78
C SER A 32 -2.23 20.58 24.81
N LYS A 33 -2.13 19.91 25.96
CA LYS A 33 -3.08 18.89 26.39
C LYS A 33 -4.00 19.60 27.35
N ASP A 34 -5.13 20.05 26.83
CA ASP A 34 -6.27 20.39 27.67
C ASP A 34 -6.56 19.17 28.56
N LEU A 35 -6.40 19.35 29.86
CA LEU A 35 -6.87 18.41 30.87
C LEU A 35 -8.40 18.54 30.92
N VAL A 36 -9.07 17.83 30.02
CA VAL A 36 -10.50 17.62 30.06
C VAL A 36 -10.78 16.48 31.04
N ASP A 37 -11.79 16.73 31.86
CA ASP A 37 -12.33 15.92 32.94
C ASP A 37 -12.38 14.41 32.64
N ASN A 38 -11.86 13.61 33.58
CA ASN A 38 -11.79 12.17 33.52
C ASN A 38 -13.20 11.55 33.69
N SER A 39 -13.96 11.47 32.60
CA SER A 39 -14.96 10.43 32.42
C SER A 39 -15.27 10.21 30.94
N LYS A 40 -14.98 8.98 30.48
CA LYS A 40 -15.29 8.36 29.17
C LYS A 40 -14.29 8.62 28.02
N ASN A 41 -13.69 7.50 27.58
CA ASN A 41 -13.14 7.23 26.25
C ASN A 41 -12.00 8.13 25.74
N SER A 42 -10.78 7.93 26.23
CA SER A 42 -9.60 8.64 25.69
C SER A 42 -8.29 7.86 25.81
N GLU A 43 -8.21 6.63 25.29
CA GLU A 43 -6.90 5.96 25.08
C GLU A 43 -6.75 5.18 23.75
N SER A 44 -7.78 5.06 22.90
CA SER A 44 -7.71 4.23 21.68
C SER A 44 -7.48 5.00 20.36
N THR A 45 -7.52 6.33 20.35
CA THR A 45 -7.51 7.13 19.10
C THR A 45 -6.13 7.48 18.53
N MET A 46 -5.02 7.08 19.16
CA MET A 46 -3.66 7.46 18.70
C MET A 46 -2.99 6.40 17.80
N ASN A 47 -3.63 5.24 17.53
CA ASN A 47 -2.99 4.10 16.86
C ASN A 47 -3.75 3.54 15.64
N MET A 48 -4.63 4.31 14.97
CA MET A 48 -5.34 3.83 13.77
C MET A 48 -4.65 4.28 12.47
N LYS A 49 -4.56 3.37 11.48
CA LYS A 49 -4.09 3.69 10.12
C LYS A 49 -5.10 4.64 9.46
N GLN A 50 -4.63 5.57 8.63
CA GLN A 50 -5.51 6.45 7.86
C GLN A 50 -5.80 5.85 6.48
N PRO A 51 -7.02 6.01 5.94
CA PRO A 51 -7.38 5.44 4.64
C PRO A 51 -6.52 6.00 3.50
N LYS A 52 -6.20 7.31 3.51
CA LYS A 52 -5.32 7.93 2.51
C LYS A 52 -3.89 7.38 2.47
N ASP A 53 -3.42 6.79 3.57
CA ASP A 53 -2.11 6.13 3.60
C ASP A 53 -2.19 4.73 2.97
N VAL A 54 -3.36 4.10 2.95
CA VAL A 54 -3.54 2.74 2.41
C VAL A 54 -3.94 2.79 0.94
N PHE A 55 -4.89 3.67 0.60
CA PHE A 55 -5.40 3.85 -0.76
C PHE A 55 -4.66 4.99 -1.49
N SER A 56 -3.34 4.84 -1.61
CA SER A 56 -2.48 5.80 -2.31
C SER A 56 -1.96 5.23 -3.63
N PRO A 57 -1.57 6.09 -4.59
CA PRO A 57 -0.78 5.66 -5.73
C PRO A 57 0.51 4.95 -5.29
N VAL A 58 0.96 3.99 -6.09
CA VAL A 58 2.14 3.15 -5.83
C VAL A 58 3.20 3.24 -6.92
N LYS A 59 2.86 3.79 -8.09
CA LYS A 59 3.83 4.09 -9.17
C LYS A 59 3.63 5.54 -9.64
N LEU A 60 4.73 6.16 -10.03
CA LEU A 60 4.80 7.43 -10.72
C LEU A 60 5.54 7.24 -12.03
N ILE A 61 4.93 7.68 -13.12
CA ILE A 61 5.58 7.73 -14.43
C ILE A 61 5.70 9.19 -14.84
N TYR A 62 6.90 9.64 -15.19
CA TYR A 62 7.13 10.95 -15.79
C TYR A 62 7.31 10.79 -17.30
N HIS A 63 6.49 11.50 -18.08
CA HIS A 63 6.58 11.58 -19.53
C HIS A 63 7.26 12.90 -19.88
N ASP A 64 8.48 12.82 -20.43
CA ASP A 64 9.20 14.03 -20.83
C ASP A 64 8.64 14.62 -22.14
N ASP A 65 9.24 15.73 -22.59
CA ASP A 65 8.88 16.40 -23.84
C ASP A 65 9.39 15.66 -25.09
N GLN A 66 10.29 14.69 -24.93
CA GLN A 66 10.85 13.87 -26.00
C GLN A 66 10.08 12.55 -26.20
N GLY A 67 9.08 12.28 -25.37
CA GLY A 67 8.29 11.05 -25.39
C GLY A 67 8.95 9.87 -24.66
N LYS A 68 10.02 10.10 -23.88
CA LYS A 68 10.58 9.08 -22.98
C LYS A 68 9.74 8.97 -21.71
N HIS A 69 9.86 7.83 -21.04
CA HIS A 69 9.10 7.52 -19.85
C HIS A 69 10.02 7.11 -18.71
N PHE A 70 9.71 7.61 -17.52
CA PHE A 70 10.58 7.53 -16.36
C PHE A 70 9.78 7.03 -15.17
N TYR A 71 10.10 5.83 -14.70
CA TYR A 71 9.45 5.15 -13.59
C TYR A 71 10.06 5.53 -12.23
N SER A 72 9.21 5.70 -11.22
CA SER A 72 9.59 5.71 -9.81
C SER A 72 8.50 5.08 -8.95
N ASN A 73 8.90 4.33 -7.93
CA ASN A 73 8.05 3.84 -6.85
C ASN A 73 8.39 4.46 -5.48
N LYS A 74 9.18 5.53 -5.48
CA LYS A 74 9.68 6.17 -4.27
C LYS A 74 8.52 6.81 -3.48
N GLU A 75 8.15 6.21 -2.35
CA GLU A 75 6.92 6.54 -1.64
C GLU A 75 6.79 8.02 -1.25
N ASN A 76 7.86 8.64 -0.77
CA ASN A 76 7.84 10.04 -0.33
C ASN A 76 7.64 11.01 -1.51
N LEU A 77 8.18 10.68 -2.68
CA LEU A 77 7.99 11.45 -3.91
C LEU A 77 6.53 11.34 -4.37
N ILE A 78 6.00 10.13 -4.45
CA ILE A 78 4.62 9.85 -4.87
C ILE A 78 3.64 10.56 -3.94
N SER A 79 3.84 10.44 -2.62
CA SER A 79 3.01 11.11 -1.62
C SER A 79 3.07 12.64 -1.75
N SER A 80 4.26 13.21 -1.97
CA SER A 80 4.43 14.65 -2.14
C SER A 80 3.73 15.15 -3.40
N ILE A 81 3.89 14.46 -4.53
CA ILE A 81 3.23 14.82 -5.79
C ILE A 81 1.72 14.68 -5.67
N THR A 82 1.23 13.58 -5.08
CA THR A 82 -0.21 13.34 -4.88
C THR A 82 -0.82 14.48 -4.07
N LYS A 83 -0.14 14.93 -3.01
CA LYS A 83 -0.59 16.06 -2.19
C LYS A 83 -0.67 17.36 -2.97
N GLU A 84 0.32 17.67 -3.82
CA GLU A 84 0.27 18.87 -4.67
C GLU A 84 -0.84 18.78 -5.73
N VAL A 85 -1.07 17.60 -6.33
CA VAL A 85 -2.17 17.39 -7.28
C VAL A 85 -3.53 17.59 -6.62
N LEU A 86 -3.71 17.09 -5.39
CA LEU A 86 -4.96 17.23 -4.66
C LEU A 86 -5.29 18.69 -4.30
N ARG A 87 -4.28 19.57 -4.19
CA ARG A 87 -4.46 21.02 -3.97
C ARG A 87 -4.98 21.78 -5.19
N LEU A 88 -4.89 21.20 -6.38
CA LEU A 88 -5.38 21.84 -7.60
C LEU A 88 -6.91 21.98 -7.54
N SER A 89 -7.41 23.18 -7.87
CA SER A 89 -8.85 23.42 -7.94
C SER A 89 -9.41 22.76 -9.19
N ARG A 90 -10.30 21.79 -9.02
CA ARG A 90 -10.88 21.01 -10.11
C ARG A 90 -12.18 21.63 -10.60
N GLU A 91 -12.31 21.81 -11.91
CA GLU A 91 -13.59 22.11 -12.56
C GLU A 91 -14.39 20.82 -12.78
N ARG A 92 -15.46 20.86 -13.57
CA ARG A 92 -16.31 19.69 -13.84
C ARG A 92 -15.56 18.56 -14.55
N LEU A 93 -15.80 17.32 -14.13
CA LEU A 93 -15.38 16.12 -14.84
C LEU A 93 -16.26 15.87 -16.07
N THR A 94 -15.62 15.57 -17.21
CA THR A 94 -16.30 15.30 -18.48
C THR A 94 -15.77 14.00 -19.09
N VAL A 95 -16.65 13.24 -19.74
CA VAL A 95 -16.22 12.09 -20.57
C VAL A 95 -15.44 12.61 -21.76
N TYR A 96 -14.22 12.07 -21.95
CA TYR A 96 -13.37 12.38 -23.11
C TYR A 96 -13.41 11.27 -24.15
N SER A 97 -13.40 10.02 -23.68
CA SER A 97 -13.48 8.84 -24.53
C SER A 97 -14.05 7.63 -23.79
N GLU A 98 -14.71 6.75 -24.53
CA GLU A 98 -15.26 5.49 -24.02
C GLU A 98 -14.78 4.33 -24.91
N LYS A 99 -14.10 3.33 -24.34
CA LYS A 99 -13.65 2.12 -25.05
C LYS A 99 -12.84 2.38 -26.32
N ASP A 100 -12.02 3.42 -26.31
CA ASP A 100 -11.13 3.78 -27.42
C ASP A 100 -9.68 3.63 -26.96
N GLY A 101 -9.07 2.51 -27.32
CA GLY A 101 -7.69 2.20 -26.95
C GLY A 101 -6.70 3.25 -27.42
N ALA A 102 -6.89 3.82 -28.63
CA ALA A 102 -5.96 4.82 -29.17
C ALA A 102 -6.01 6.12 -28.36
N ARG A 103 -7.21 6.62 -28.04
CA ARG A 103 -7.36 7.81 -27.18
C ARG A 103 -6.95 7.55 -25.74
N TYR A 104 -7.14 6.32 -25.25
CA TYR A 104 -6.67 5.91 -23.94
C TYR A 104 -5.15 6.03 -23.86
N LEU A 105 -4.43 5.44 -24.82
CA LEU A 105 -2.97 5.48 -24.89
C LEU A 105 -2.45 6.90 -25.10
N GLU A 106 -3.07 7.67 -26.01
CA GLU A 106 -2.76 9.09 -26.21
C GLU A 106 -2.85 9.90 -24.91
N SER A 107 -3.89 9.63 -24.11
CA SER A 107 -4.09 10.31 -22.82
C SER A 107 -3.13 9.82 -21.75
N GLN A 108 -2.77 8.53 -21.77
CA GLN A 108 -1.83 7.90 -20.84
C GLN A 108 -0.41 8.44 -21.03
N THR A 109 0.09 8.44 -22.27
CA THR A 109 1.48 8.79 -22.61
C THR A 109 1.59 10.23 -23.10
N LYS A 110 0.71 11.12 -22.65
CA LYS A 110 0.70 12.53 -23.07
C LYS A 110 2.09 13.14 -22.83
N PRO A 111 2.76 13.73 -23.83
CA PRO A 111 4.08 14.34 -23.64
C PRO A 111 4.05 15.44 -22.58
N ASN A 112 5.17 15.61 -21.87
CA ASN A 112 5.34 16.56 -20.79
C ASN A 112 4.19 16.50 -19.76
N SER A 113 4.01 15.30 -19.21
CA SER A 113 3.00 15.00 -18.20
C SER A 113 3.57 14.03 -17.17
N PHE A 114 2.80 13.72 -16.14
CA PHE A 114 3.11 12.59 -15.27
C PHE A 114 1.84 11.84 -14.91
N GLU A 115 2.02 10.58 -14.55
CA GLU A 115 0.97 9.65 -14.20
C GLU A 115 1.16 9.15 -12.76
N LEU A 116 0.12 9.26 -11.95
CA LEU A 116 0.00 8.57 -10.66
C LEU A 116 -0.84 7.31 -10.86
N VAL A 117 -0.29 6.15 -10.50
CA VAL A 117 -0.91 4.84 -10.75
C VAL A 117 -1.27 4.17 -9.43
N MET A 118 -2.54 3.79 -9.29
CA MET A 118 -3.07 2.95 -8.21
C MET A 118 -2.67 1.49 -8.44
N GLY A 119 -2.51 0.70 -7.37
CA GLY A 119 -2.21 -0.73 -7.51
C GLY A 119 -3.32 -1.54 -8.18
N SER A 120 -4.56 -1.05 -8.07
CA SER A 120 -5.77 -1.66 -8.63
C SER A 120 -6.86 -0.58 -8.77
N PRO A 121 -7.92 -0.81 -9.57
CA PRO A 121 -9.07 0.08 -9.62
C PRO A 121 -9.60 0.51 -8.25
N ILE A 122 -9.89 1.80 -8.08
CA ILE A 122 -10.58 2.33 -6.89
C ILE A 122 -11.63 3.37 -7.29
N SER A 123 -12.68 3.54 -6.48
CA SER A 123 -13.67 4.62 -6.70
C SER A 123 -12.98 5.98 -6.61
N LEU A 124 -13.21 6.82 -7.62
CA LEU A 124 -12.67 8.19 -7.66
C LEU A 124 -13.32 9.07 -6.58
N ALA A 125 -14.62 8.89 -6.34
CA ALA A 125 -15.33 9.60 -5.28
C ALA A 125 -14.72 9.27 -3.91
N TYR A 126 -14.48 7.98 -3.65
CA TYR A 126 -13.85 7.52 -2.42
C TYR A 126 -12.41 8.06 -2.27
N PHE A 127 -11.60 8.01 -3.33
CA PHE A 127 -10.24 8.55 -3.31
C PHE A 127 -10.19 10.04 -2.97
N LEU A 128 -11.12 10.84 -3.51
CA LEU A 128 -11.21 12.25 -3.16
C LEU A 128 -11.62 12.45 -1.69
N GLU A 129 -12.64 11.72 -1.25
CA GLU A 129 -13.16 11.84 0.11
C GLU A 129 -12.12 11.53 1.18
N ILE A 130 -11.41 10.40 1.07
CA ILE A 130 -10.40 10.01 2.07
C ILE A 130 -9.21 10.99 2.11
N ASN A 131 -9.07 11.83 1.08
CA ASN A 131 -8.07 12.88 0.97
C ASN A 131 -8.63 14.26 1.33
N ASP A 132 -9.75 14.31 2.04
CA ASP A 132 -10.40 15.54 2.51
C ASP A 132 -10.74 16.49 1.33
N GLN A 133 -11.08 15.93 0.17
CA GLN A 133 -11.43 16.68 -1.05
C GLN A 133 -12.93 16.61 -1.35
N ASP A 134 -13.49 17.73 -1.80
CA ASP A 134 -14.85 17.76 -2.34
C ASP A 134 -14.95 16.89 -3.60
N VAL A 135 -16.03 16.09 -3.66
CA VAL A 135 -16.36 15.30 -4.85
C VAL A 135 -16.66 16.26 -6.00
N THR A 136 -15.82 16.19 -7.03
CA THR A 136 -15.90 17.07 -8.19
C THR A 136 -17.19 16.78 -8.98
N ARG A 137 -17.88 17.84 -9.42
CA ARG A 137 -19.12 17.69 -10.20
C ARG A 137 -18.90 16.79 -11.42
N GLY A 138 -19.79 15.83 -11.63
CA GLY A 138 -19.73 14.87 -12.73
C GLY A 138 -19.05 13.54 -12.37
N ILE A 139 -18.54 13.40 -11.14
CA ILE A 139 -18.11 12.12 -10.59
C ILE A 139 -19.34 11.39 -10.02
N GLU A 140 -19.51 10.13 -10.41
CA GLU A 140 -20.50 9.20 -9.87
C GLU A 140 -19.83 8.22 -8.90
N GLU A 141 -20.60 7.60 -8.00
CA GLU A 141 -20.07 6.76 -6.90
C GLU A 141 -19.32 5.51 -7.41
N ASP A 142 -19.79 4.93 -8.51
CA ASP A 142 -19.26 3.71 -9.15
C ASP A 142 -18.13 3.99 -10.15
N MET A 143 -17.82 5.26 -10.44
CA MET A 143 -16.69 5.62 -11.29
C MET A 143 -15.38 5.18 -10.63
N SER A 144 -14.74 4.18 -11.23
CA SER A 144 -13.43 3.70 -10.81
C SER A 144 -12.33 4.19 -11.74
N PHE A 145 -11.14 4.39 -11.19
CA PHE A 145 -9.96 4.79 -11.92
C PHE A 145 -8.72 4.04 -11.40
N GLN A 146 -7.70 3.99 -12.24
CA GLN A 146 -6.41 3.39 -11.93
C GLN A 146 -5.28 4.39 -12.12
N ARG A 147 -5.47 5.36 -13.02
CA ARG A 147 -4.43 6.28 -13.46
C ARG A 147 -4.95 7.70 -13.43
N LEU A 148 -4.14 8.60 -12.89
CA LEU A 148 -4.34 10.04 -12.93
C LEU A 148 -3.16 10.66 -13.68
N VAL A 149 -3.42 11.13 -14.90
CA VAL A 149 -2.41 11.77 -15.75
C VAL A 149 -2.59 13.28 -15.66
N VAL A 150 -1.54 14.02 -15.33
CA VAL A 150 -1.58 15.48 -15.18
C VAL A 150 -0.64 16.11 -16.20
N SER A 151 -1.20 16.91 -17.11
CA SER A 151 -0.41 17.68 -18.08
C SER A 151 0.39 18.78 -17.37
N LEU A 152 1.64 18.99 -17.77
CA LEU A 152 2.48 20.09 -17.27
C LEU A 152 2.44 21.32 -18.18
N ASP A 153 1.88 21.19 -19.39
CA ASP A 153 1.72 22.26 -20.39
C ASP A 153 0.31 22.83 -20.45
N GLU A 154 -0.68 22.01 -20.08
CA GLU A 154 -2.09 22.35 -20.12
C GLU A 154 -2.67 22.22 -18.72
N ASP A 155 -3.66 23.07 -18.38
CA ASP A 155 -4.40 22.99 -17.13
C ASP A 155 -5.46 21.87 -17.16
N VAL A 156 -5.04 20.66 -17.55
CA VAL A 156 -5.89 19.48 -17.77
C VAL A 156 -5.26 18.24 -17.14
N MET A 157 -6.09 17.46 -16.45
CA MET A 157 -5.77 16.11 -16.02
C MET A 157 -6.77 15.10 -16.59
N TYR A 158 -6.30 13.88 -16.79
CA TYR A 158 -7.07 12.75 -17.28
C TYR A 158 -7.19 11.68 -16.21
N VAL A 159 -8.38 11.12 -16.08
CA VAL A 159 -8.66 10.01 -15.17
C VAL A 159 -8.99 8.79 -16.02
N LEU A 160 -8.16 7.75 -15.91
CA LEU A 160 -8.16 6.60 -16.79
C LEU A 160 -8.53 5.32 -16.03
N ASN A 161 -9.27 4.45 -16.71
CA ASN A 161 -9.62 3.10 -16.26
C ASN A 161 -9.14 2.06 -17.27
N ASP A 162 -8.12 1.30 -16.87
CA ASP A 162 -7.42 0.30 -17.68
C ASP A 162 -8.38 -0.80 -18.16
N LYS A 163 -9.35 -1.21 -17.31
CA LYS A 163 -10.24 -2.35 -17.59
C LYS A 163 -11.19 -2.10 -18.75
N ASN A 164 -11.75 -0.89 -18.84
CA ASN A 164 -12.75 -0.55 -19.87
C ASN A 164 -12.26 0.53 -20.84
N GLN A 165 -10.99 0.94 -20.75
CA GLN A 165 -10.37 2.00 -21.55
C GLN A 165 -11.18 3.30 -21.54
N GLN A 166 -11.81 3.61 -20.40
CA GLN A 166 -12.54 4.85 -20.20
C GLN A 166 -11.57 5.99 -19.88
N VAL A 167 -11.79 7.14 -20.51
CA VAL A 167 -11.01 8.36 -20.26
C VAL A 167 -11.96 9.49 -19.88
N TYR A 168 -11.75 10.03 -18.69
CA TYR A 168 -12.36 11.29 -18.27
C TYR A 168 -11.34 12.41 -18.29
N ARG A 169 -11.83 13.64 -18.45
CA ARG A 169 -11.01 14.85 -18.47
C ARG A 169 -11.55 15.86 -17.47
N ILE A 170 -10.63 16.46 -16.71
CA ILE A 170 -10.91 17.49 -15.72
C ILE A 170 -9.98 18.67 -16.01
N LYS A 171 -10.54 19.87 -16.14
CA LYS A 171 -9.74 21.11 -16.13
C LYS A 171 -9.42 21.48 -14.69
N PHE A 172 -8.24 22.03 -14.45
CA PHE A 172 -7.86 22.49 -13.12
C PHE A 172 -7.33 23.92 -13.12
N LYS A 173 -7.15 24.49 -11.93
CA LYS A 173 -6.41 25.74 -11.71
C LYS A 173 -5.49 25.55 -10.51
N GLY A 174 -4.26 26.01 -10.62
CA GLY A 174 -3.29 25.94 -9.54
C GLY A 174 -1.85 26.10 -10.03
N ASP A 175 -0.91 26.11 -9.10
CA ASP A 175 0.52 26.18 -9.41
C ASP A 175 1.12 24.78 -9.50
N LEU A 176 1.87 24.51 -10.57
CA LEU A 176 2.59 23.26 -10.81
C LEU A 176 4.09 23.36 -10.52
N SER A 177 4.57 24.51 -10.02
CA SER A 177 6.00 24.76 -9.84
C SER A 177 6.66 23.76 -8.90
N GLU A 178 6.01 23.42 -7.79
CA GLU A 178 6.51 22.42 -6.85
C GLU A 178 6.53 21.00 -7.45
N ILE A 179 5.50 20.64 -8.21
CA ILE A 179 5.47 19.36 -8.95
C ILE A 179 6.63 19.29 -9.94
N ARG A 180 6.84 20.34 -10.74
CA ARG A 180 7.97 20.42 -11.69
C ARG A 180 9.33 20.32 -10.97
N ARG A 181 9.46 20.94 -9.79
CA ARG A 181 10.66 20.85 -8.95
C ARG A 181 10.91 19.42 -8.49
N LEU A 182 9.87 18.73 -8.00
CA LEU A 182 9.96 17.34 -7.53
C LEU A 182 10.30 16.37 -8.67
N LEU A 183 9.68 16.50 -9.84
CA LEU A 183 9.94 15.65 -11.00
C LEU A 183 11.38 15.82 -11.55
N ARG A 184 11.95 17.03 -11.46
CA ARG A 184 13.30 17.33 -11.97
C ARG A 184 14.41 17.16 -10.94
N ASP A 185 14.09 16.81 -9.70
CA ASP A 185 15.09 16.59 -8.65
C ASP A 185 15.84 15.27 -8.91
N THR A 186 17.14 15.38 -9.19
CA THR A 186 18.00 14.23 -9.53
C THR A 186 18.15 13.23 -8.37
N ASN A 187 17.83 13.62 -7.12
CA ASN A 187 17.81 12.71 -5.98
C ASN A 187 16.63 11.72 -6.00
N ASN A 188 15.67 11.91 -6.90
CA ASN A 188 14.53 11.03 -7.05
C ASN A 188 14.79 9.80 -7.92
N ARG A 189 15.95 9.75 -8.63
CA ARG A 189 16.48 8.57 -9.33
C ARG A 189 15.41 7.80 -10.12
N PHE A 190 14.82 8.46 -11.11
CA PHE A 190 13.95 7.79 -12.05
C PHE A 190 14.70 6.77 -12.90
N ILE A 191 14.00 5.72 -13.31
CA ILE A 191 14.50 4.66 -14.20
C ILE A 191 13.79 4.81 -15.55
N GLU A 192 14.54 4.86 -16.65
CA GLU A 192 13.93 4.90 -17.98
C GLU A 192 13.22 3.57 -18.28
N VAL A 193 11.98 3.66 -18.77
CA VAL A 193 11.12 2.52 -19.11
C VAL A 193 10.55 2.69 -20.51
N LEU A 194 10.29 1.58 -21.19
CA LEU A 194 9.59 1.58 -22.47
C LEU A 194 8.09 1.42 -22.23
N HIS A 195 7.30 2.20 -22.96
CA HIS A 195 5.89 1.93 -23.16
C HIS A 195 5.76 1.43 -24.59
N GLU A 196 5.55 0.12 -24.75
CA GLU A 196 5.30 -0.47 -26.05
C GLU A 196 3.81 -0.76 -26.18
N ASP A 197 3.27 -0.36 -27.33
CA ASP A 197 1.89 -0.60 -27.71
C ASP A 197 1.76 -2.06 -28.22
N SER A 198 1.78 -3.03 -27.31
CA SER A 198 1.96 -4.44 -27.69
C SER A 198 1.56 -5.38 -26.55
N GLU A 199 0.40 -6.03 -26.70
CA GLU A 199 -0.08 -7.32 -26.14
C GLU A 199 0.15 -7.68 -24.66
N LEU A 200 0.88 -6.87 -23.90
CA LEU A 200 1.25 -7.10 -22.51
C LEU A 200 0.36 -6.26 -21.60
N PRO A 201 -0.06 -6.81 -20.45
CA PRO A 201 -0.79 -6.05 -19.42
C PRO A 201 0.10 -4.98 -18.75
N VAL A 202 1.42 -5.05 -18.97
CA VAL A 202 2.40 -4.13 -18.39
C VAL A 202 2.61 -2.95 -19.34
N PHE A 203 2.08 -1.80 -18.94
CA PHE A 203 2.25 -0.56 -19.70
C PHE A 203 3.69 -0.02 -19.70
N TYR A 204 4.55 -0.41 -18.76
CA TYR A 204 5.92 0.10 -18.66
C TYR A 204 6.94 -1.00 -18.38
N GLN A 205 7.83 -1.22 -19.33
CA GLN A 205 8.86 -2.26 -19.33
C GLN A 205 10.22 -1.69 -18.90
N PHE A 206 10.93 -2.38 -18.00
CA PHE A 206 12.32 -2.05 -17.69
C PHE A 206 13.22 -2.47 -18.84
N ILE A 207 14.06 -1.53 -19.31
CA ILE A 207 14.96 -1.71 -20.45
C ILE A 207 16.25 -2.42 -20.02
N GLU A 208 16.74 -2.06 -18.85
CA GLU A 208 17.96 -2.59 -18.24
C GLU A 208 17.64 -3.48 -17.05
N ASP A 209 18.65 -4.21 -16.60
CA ASP A 209 18.57 -5.02 -15.40
C ASP A 209 18.46 -4.14 -14.17
N ILE A 210 17.60 -4.54 -13.24
CA ILE A 210 17.32 -3.77 -12.04
C ILE A 210 18.00 -4.43 -10.86
N THR A 211 18.92 -3.72 -10.22
CA THR A 211 19.59 -4.19 -9.00
C THR A 211 18.88 -3.62 -7.78
N LEU A 212 18.40 -4.50 -6.92
CA LEU A 212 17.65 -4.16 -5.71
C LEU A 212 18.30 -4.78 -4.49
N LYS A 213 18.22 -4.08 -3.35
CA LYS A 213 18.73 -4.60 -2.08
C LYS A 213 17.85 -5.73 -1.58
N LYS A 214 18.47 -6.72 -0.97
CA LYS A 214 17.79 -7.68 -0.10
C LYS A 214 17.65 -7.07 1.29
N TYR A 215 16.51 -7.29 1.93
CA TYR A 215 16.26 -6.79 3.28
C TYR A 215 16.03 -7.94 4.24
N SER A 216 16.70 -7.91 5.39
CA SER A 216 16.45 -8.89 6.45
C SER A 216 15.69 -8.23 7.58
N TYR A 217 14.77 -8.95 8.22
CA TYR A 217 13.96 -8.43 9.32
C TYR A 217 13.86 -9.43 10.46
N ILE A 218 13.78 -8.92 11.68
CA ILE A 218 13.34 -9.72 12.83
C ILE A 218 11.81 -9.81 12.80
N LEU A 219 11.30 -11.03 12.92
CA LEU A 219 9.88 -11.32 13.01
C LEU A 219 9.32 -11.01 14.41
N SER A 220 8.11 -10.50 14.42
CA SER A 220 7.33 -10.26 15.64
C SER A 220 6.00 -10.99 15.53
N THR A 221 5.67 -11.81 16.54
CA THR A 221 4.38 -12.51 16.59
C THR A 221 3.39 -11.69 17.40
N GLN A 222 2.33 -11.21 16.74
CA GLN A 222 1.25 -10.48 17.38
C GLN A 222 0.38 -11.43 18.21
N SER A 223 0.02 -11.00 19.43
CA SER A 223 -0.92 -11.74 20.27
C SER A 223 -2.28 -11.88 19.60
N TYR A 224 -2.98 -13.01 19.81
CA TYR A 224 -4.35 -13.19 19.34
C TYR A 224 -5.30 -12.08 19.84
N THR A 225 -4.97 -11.47 20.99
CA THR A 225 -5.74 -10.37 21.57
C THR A 225 -5.78 -9.13 20.69
N LEU A 226 -4.76 -8.89 19.87
CA LEU A 226 -4.78 -7.80 18.88
C LEU A 226 -5.95 -7.99 17.91
N PHE A 227 -6.07 -9.18 17.33
CA PHE A 227 -7.11 -9.52 16.36
C PHE A 227 -8.48 -9.59 17.01
N SER A 228 -8.57 -10.16 18.22
CA SER A 228 -9.86 -10.25 18.90
C SER A 228 -10.41 -8.87 19.29
N GLN A 229 -9.55 -7.93 19.71
CA GLN A 229 -9.94 -6.55 19.98
C GLN A 229 -10.26 -5.76 18.70
N ALA A 230 -9.55 -6.06 17.61
CA ALA A 230 -9.72 -5.38 16.33
C ALA A 230 -11.01 -5.78 15.59
N PHE A 231 -11.38 -7.06 15.63
CA PHE A 231 -12.38 -7.61 14.71
C PHE A 231 -13.74 -7.87 15.34
N PHE A 232 -13.81 -8.28 16.61
CA PHE A 232 -15.11 -8.45 17.29
C PHE A 232 -15.70 -7.09 17.67
N ASP A 233 -17.04 -7.00 17.73
CA ASP A 233 -17.73 -5.81 18.25
C ASP A 233 -17.62 -5.70 19.77
N ASN A 234 -17.87 -6.80 20.47
CA ASN A 234 -17.81 -6.88 21.92
C ASN A 234 -16.70 -7.84 22.35
N PRO A 235 -15.42 -7.43 22.31
CA PRO A 235 -14.29 -8.32 22.60
C PRO A 235 -14.26 -8.83 24.06
N GLN A 236 -15.10 -8.29 24.95
CA GLN A 236 -15.24 -8.77 26.33
C GLN A 236 -16.19 -9.98 26.45
N GLU A 237 -16.98 -10.26 25.41
CA GLU A 237 -17.97 -11.34 25.39
C GLU A 237 -17.51 -12.56 24.57
N ILE A 238 -16.25 -12.56 24.13
CA ILE A 238 -15.65 -13.69 23.41
C ILE A 238 -15.32 -14.81 24.39
N MET A 239 -15.50 -16.05 23.96
CA MET A 239 -15.18 -17.25 24.73
C MET A 239 -14.42 -18.27 23.86
N PRO A 240 -13.60 -19.14 24.46
CA PRO A 240 -13.01 -20.26 23.74
C PRO A 240 -14.08 -21.15 23.14
N ASN A 241 -13.88 -21.55 21.90
CA ASN A 241 -14.75 -22.49 21.22
C ASN A 241 -14.36 -23.93 21.58
N ASP A 242 -15.21 -24.60 22.34
CA ASP A 242 -14.98 -25.97 22.85
C ASP A 242 -15.10 -27.08 21.79
N SER A 243 -15.34 -26.74 20.51
CA SER A 243 -15.56 -27.72 19.43
C SER A 243 -14.37 -28.67 19.19
N ASN A 244 -13.14 -28.28 19.54
CA ASN A 244 -11.96 -29.14 19.45
C ASN A 244 -10.93 -28.84 20.55
N ARG A 245 -11.20 -29.33 21.77
CA ARG A 245 -10.33 -29.11 22.96
C ARG A 245 -8.90 -29.65 22.86
N ASN A 246 -8.60 -30.48 21.87
CA ASN A 246 -7.25 -31.03 21.65
C ASN A 246 -6.44 -30.23 20.62
N SER A 247 -7.02 -29.21 19.98
CA SER A 247 -6.27 -28.35 19.06
C SER A 247 -5.32 -27.42 19.83
N ARG A 248 -4.17 -27.12 19.22
CA ARG A 248 -3.25 -26.06 19.68
C ARG A 248 -3.63 -24.69 19.14
N ASP A 249 -4.58 -24.65 18.20
CA ASP A 249 -5.05 -23.43 17.58
C ASP A 249 -5.82 -22.57 18.59
N VAL A 250 -5.78 -21.26 18.37
CA VAL A 250 -6.71 -20.35 19.05
C VAL A 250 -8.05 -20.45 18.30
N ASP A 251 -9.13 -20.79 18.99
CA ASP A 251 -10.49 -20.81 18.44
C ASP A 251 -11.41 -20.05 19.41
N LEU A 252 -11.88 -18.88 18.99
CA LEU A 252 -12.70 -17.97 19.78
C LEU A 252 -14.03 -17.73 19.06
N ILE A 253 -15.10 -17.61 19.85
CA ILE A 253 -16.46 -17.37 19.36
C ILE A 253 -17.21 -16.40 20.29
N ASN A 254 -18.21 -15.67 19.79
CA ASN A 254 -19.16 -14.92 20.61
C ASN A 254 -20.58 -15.50 20.50
N ALA A 255 -21.53 -14.97 21.28
CA ALA A 255 -22.93 -15.42 21.25
C ALA A 255 -23.65 -15.14 19.92
N GLU A 256 -23.13 -14.21 19.10
CA GLU A 256 -23.68 -13.84 17.79
C GLU A 256 -23.20 -14.77 16.66
N GLY A 257 -22.23 -15.65 16.95
CA GLY A 257 -21.66 -16.61 15.99
C GLY A 257 -20.46 -16.08 15.22
N ASP A 258 -19.93 -14.90 15.55
CA ASP A 258 -18.65 -14.43 15.04
C ASP A 258 -17.53 -15.32 15.59
N SER A 259 -16.51 -15.59 14.80
CA SER A 259 -15.41 -16.47 15.17
C SER A 259 -14.05 -15.94 14.71
N LEU A 260 -13.02 -16.26 15.48
CA LEU A 260 -11.62 -16.05 15.15
C LEU A 260 -10.86 -17.34 15.38
N LYS A 261 -10.22 -17.84 14.34
CA LYS A 261 -9.33 -19.00 14.39
C LYS A 261 -7.92 -18.57 14.06
N ILE A 262 -6.93 -19.04 14.81
CA ILE A 262 -5.52 -18.81 14.49
C ILE A 262 -4.77 -20.14 14.54
N SER A 263 -4.20 -20.52 13.40
CA SER A 263 -3.40 -21.74 13.29
C SER A 263 -2.12 -21.62 14.10
N TYR A 264 -1.85 -22.60 14.96
CA TYR A 264 -0.62 -22.65 15.73
C TYR A 264 0.62 -22.82 14.84
N ASP A 265 0.51 -23.62 13.77
CA ASP A 265 1.67 -23.99 12.94
C ASP A 265 2.03 -22.90 11.91
N THR A 266 1.05 -22.13 11.43
CA THR A 266 1.28 -21.11 10.38
C THR A 266 1.13 -19.67 10.86
N GLY A 267 0.51 -19.44 12.02
CA GLY A 267 0.15 -18.11 12.50
C GLY A 267 -0.99 -17.45 11.72
N GLU A 268 -1.60 -18.14 10.75
CA GLU A 268 -2.69 -17.58 9.95
C GLU A 268 -3.95 -17.41 10.80
N ALA A 269 -4.45 -16.18 10.84
CA ALA A 269 -5.64 -15.74 11.54
C ALA A 269 -6.80 -15.58 10.56
N GLN A 270 -7.90 -16.27 10.84
CA GLN A 270 -9.14 -16.20 10.08
C GLN A 270 -10.28 -15.73 10.99
N PHE A 271 -10.83 -14.56 10.69
CA PHE A 271 -12.04 -14.05 11.32
C PHE A 271 -13.23 -14.21 10.37
N SER A 272 -14.39 -14.55 10.93
CA SER A 272 -15.67 -14.53 10.23
C SER A 272 -16.71 -13.94 11.16
N GLY A 273 -17.37 -12.86 10.75
CA GLY A 273 -18.40 -12.24 11.56
C GLY A 273 -19.35 -11.38 10.76
N ARG A 274 -20.30 -10.73 11.42
CA ARG A 274 -21.23 -9.81 10.76
C ARG A 274 -20.53 -8.49 10.39
N ILE A 275 -20.96 -7.88 9.29
CA ILE A 275 -20.55 -6.52 8.96
C ILE A 275 -21.06 -5.57 10.03
N LYS A 276 -20.17 -4.73 10.54
CA LYS A 276 -20.47 -3.86 11.67
C LYS A 276 -21.36 -2.70 11.20
N PRO A 277 -22.46 -2.39 11.90
CA PRO A 277 -23.35 -1.28 11.52
C PRO A 277 -22.65 0.09 11.47
N GLU A 278 -21.56 0.26 12.22
CA GLU A 278 -20.75 1.49 12.26
C GLU A 278 -20.00 1.76 10.95
N THR A 279 -19.73 0.74 10.12
CA THR A 279 -19.19 0.97 8.76
C THR A 279 -20.25 1.56 7.82
N VAL A 280 -21.53 1.47 8.18
CA VAL A 280 -22.71 1.85 7.38
C VAL A 280 -23.19 3.28 7.68
N LEU A 281 -22.51 4.03 8.54
CA LEU A 281 -22.95 5.37 8.95
C LEU A 281 -22.81 6.40 7.81
N VAL A 282 -23.91 6.60 7.08
CA VAL A 282 -24.38 7.83 6.41
C VAL A 282 -23.29 8.60 5.66
N ASN A 283 -22.68 7.98 4.65
CA ASN A 283 -21.82 8.70 3.72
C ASN A 283 -22.16 8.30 2.28
N PRO A 284 -22.41 9.26 1.35
CA PRO A 284 -22.72 8.96 -0.05
C PRO A 284 -21.68 8.06 -0.74
N THR A 285 -20.43 7.99 -0.29
CA THR A 285 -19.43 7.11 -0.95
C THR A 285 -19.28 5.73 -0.32
N HIS A 286 -20.13 5.35 0.63
CA HIS A 286 -20.05 4.04 1.31
C HIS A 286 -19.96 2.89 0.29
N ASN A 287 -18.87 2.14 0.36
CA ASN A 287 -18.55 1.11 -0.62
C ASN A 287 -17.73 -0.03 0.03
N ILE A 288 -17.31 -1.00 -0.78
CA ILE A 288 -16.51 -2.11 -0.29
C ILE A 288 -15.17 -1.68 0.34
N TYR A 289 -14.56 -0.60 -0.12
CA TYR A 289 -13.31 -0.08 0.43
C TYR A 289 -13.51 0.45 1.85
N THR A 290 -14.62 1.17 2.13
CA THR A 290 -14.95 1.58 3.51
C THR A 290 -15.19 0.37 4.42
N ASP A 291 -15.94 -0.63 3.93
CA ASP A 291 -16.26 -1.83 4.71
C ASP A 291 -15.02 -2.64 5.08
N THR A 292 -14.12 -2.80 4.11
CA THR A 292 -12.94 -3.65 4.28
C THR A 292 -11.82 -2.92 5.02
N PHE A 293 -11.67 -1.60 4.82
CA PHE A 293 -10.65 -0.80 5.49
C PHE A 293 -10.84 -0.73 7.01
N TYR A 294 -12.08 -0.82 7.51
CA TYR A 294 -12.35 -0.89 8.95
C TYR A 294 -11.49 -1.96 9.65
N TYR A 295 -11.36 -3.15 9.04
CA TYR A 295 -10.58 -4.26 9.57
C TYR A 295 -9.07 -4.09 9.40
N VAL A 296 -8.65 -3.13 8.58
CA VAL A 296 -7.23 -2.77 8.40
C VAL A 296 -6.84 -1.64 9.35
N GLN A 297 -7.73 -0.71 9.67
CA GLN A 297 -7.37 0.50 10.41
C GLN A 297 -6.79 0.20 11.80
N SER A 298 -7.31 -0.82 12.48
CA SER A 298 -6.97 -1.18 13.86
C SER A 298 -5.71 -2.03 13.98
N ILE A 299 -5.41 -2.84 12.96
CA ILE A 299 -4.22 -3.72 12.94
C ILE A 299 -3.08 -3.15 12.10
N GLY A 300 -3.37 -2.22 11.17
CA GLY A 300 -2.45 -1.79 10.13
C GLY A 300 -1.17 -1.16 10.64
N ASN A 301 -1.20 -0.54 11.82
CA ASN A 301 0.00 0.01 12.45
C ASN A 301 0.91 -1.07 13.05
N SER A 302 0.36 -2.21 13.45
CA SER A 302 1.13 -3.40 13.88
C SER A 302 1.78 -4.13 12.70
N MET A 303 1.26 -3.90 11.50
CA MET A 303 1.69 -4.53 10.25
C MET A 303 2.64 -3.66 9.41
N GLY A 304 2.99 -2.45 9.85
CA GLY A 304 3.92 -1.57 9.12
C GLY A 304 3.28 -0.88 7.90
N THR A 305 4.01 -0.81 6.78
CA THR A 305 3.57 -0.12 5.56
C THR A 305 2.63 -1.00 4.74
N ILE A 306 1.35 -1.00 5.09
CA ILE A 306 0.30 -1.66 4.31
C ILE A 306 -0.33 -0.72 3.27
N ARG A 307 -0.57 -1.22 2.06
CA ARG A 307 -1.27 -0.52 0.96
C ARG A 307 -2.41 -1.37 0.42
N TYR A 308 -3.38 -0.71 -0.21
CA TYR A 308 -4.35 -1.36 -1.09
C TYR A 308 -3.60 -1.96 -2.28
N PHE A 309 -3.77 -3.26 -2.47
CA PHE A 309 -3.08 -4.01 -3.52
C PHE A 309 -4.05 -4.39 -4.64
N GLU A 310 -5.21 -4.95 -4.29
CA GLU A 310 -6.15 -5.46 -5.28
C GLU A 310 -7.60 -5.46 -4.77
N GLY A 311 -8.56 -5.15 -5.65
CA GLY A 311 -9.99 -5.27 -5.39
C GLY A 311 -10.65 -6.16 -6.45
N ARG A 312 -11.33 -7.22 -6.04
CA ARG A 312 -12.00 -8.17 -6.94
C ARG A 312 -13.39 -8.51 -6.42
N GLY A 313 -14.40 -7.93 -7.06
CA GLY A 313 -15.81 -8.17 -6.74
C GLY A 313 -16.08 -7.79 -5.29
N ASN A 314 -16.16 -8.81 -4.43
CA ASN A 314 -16.44 -8.67 -3.02
C ASN A 314 -15.23 -8.91 -2.09
N LYS A 315 -14.02 -9.05 -2.64
CA LYS A 315 -12.77 -9.22 -1.90
C LYS A 315 -11.84 -8.03 -2.12
N VAL A 316 -11.24 -7.53 -1.05
CA VAL A 316 -10.17 -6.52 -1.09
C VAL A 316 -8.93 -7.07 -0.41
N THR A 317 -7.80 -6.96 -1.09
CA THR A 317 -6.49 -7.40 -0.63
C THR A 317 -5.63 -6.19 -0.32
N TYR A 318 -5.11 -6.17 0.89
CA TYR A 318 -4.12 -5.21 1.37
C TYR A 318 -2.81 -5.94 1.62
N ARG A 319 -1.68 -5.33 1.30
CA ARG A 319 -0.37 -5.98 1.36
C ARG A 319 0.67 -5.02 1.90
N ASN A 320 1.66 -5.57 2.61
CA ASN A 320 2.84 -4.84 3.03
C ASN A 320 3.70 -4.45 1.82
N PHE A 321 4.33 -3.29 1.91
CA PHE A 321 5.28 -2.79 0.93
C PHE A 321 6.63 -2.52 1.60
N VAL A 322 7.71 -2.78 0.87
CA VAL A 322 9.08 -2.40 1.23
C VAL A 322 9.69 -1.66 0.05
N GLU A 323 10.24 -0.47 0.30
CA GLU A 323 10.77 0.42 -0.74
C GLU A 323 9.83 0.59 -1.96
N GLY A 324 8.53 0.71 -1.72
CA GLY A 324 7.53 0.88 -2.79
C GLY A 324 7.22 -0.38 -3.59
N PHE A 325 7.68 -1.56 -3.19
CA PHE A 325 7.35 -2.85 -3.81
C PHE A 325 6.50 -3.75 -2.89
N PRO A 326 5.51 -4.48 -3.42
CA PRO A 326 4.66 -5.39 -2.64
C PRO A 326 5.43 -6.60 -2.11
N ILE A 327 5.11 -7.05 -0.89
CA ILE A 327 5.69 -8.25 -0.27
C ILE A 327 4.76 -9.45 -0.45
N PHE A 328 5.25 -10.50 -1.09
CA PHE A 328 4.60 -11.77 -1.35
C PHE A 328 5.04 -12.86 -0.38
N SER A 329 4.11 -13.75 -0.03
CA SER A 329 4.29 -14.72 1.04
C SER A 329 3.20 -15.78 1.02
N ASP A 330 3.46 -16.87 1.73
CA ASP A 330 2.47 -17.88 2.08
C ASP A 330 1.71 -17.52 3.36
N HIS A 331 0.58 -18.18 3.57
CA HIS A 331 -0.23 -18.10 4.80
C HIS A 331 -0.57 -16.66 5.22
N THR A 332 -0.82 -15.79 4.25
CA THR A 332 -1.20 -14.38 4.42
C THR A 332 -0.25 -13.50 5.24
N LYS A 333 1.04 -13.87 5.36
CA LYS A 333 2.06 -13.03 6.04
C LYS A 333 2.22 -11.67 5.37
N GLY A 334 2.14 -10.58 6.11
CA GLY A 334 2.18 -9.23 5.52
C GLY A 334 1.03 -8.95 4.53
N ARG A 335 -0.09 -9.69 4.64
CA ARG A 335 -1.29 -9.51 3.82
C ARG A 335 -2.54 -9.50 4.71
N VAL A 336 -3.50 -8.68 4.36
CA VAL A 336 -4.85 -8.71 4.93
C VAL A 336 -5.83 -8.84 3.78
N GLU A 337 -6.61 -9.91 3.78
CA GLU A 337 -7.65 -10.12 2.79
C GLU A 337 -9.01 -10.01 3.49
N VAL A 338 -9.88 -9.16 2.97
CA VAL A 338 -11.22 -8.96 3.52
C VAL A 338 -12.25 -9.25 2.44
N THR A 339 -13.12 -10.21 2.70
CA THR A 339 -14.21 -10.62 1.79
C THR A 339 -15.56 -10.28 2.40
N ARG A 340 -16.40 -9.57 1.66
CA ARG A 340 -17.77 -9.21 2.05
C ARG A 340 -18.79 -10.09 1.32
N ASN A 341 -19.39 -11.03 2.03
CA ASN A 341 -20.50 -11.85 1.53
C ASN A 341 -21.81 -11.37 2.15
N ASN A 342 -22.52 -10.46 1.47
CA ASN A 342 -23.71 -9.79 1.98
C ASN A 342 -23.45 -9.05 3.31
N GLN A 343 -23.94 -9.61 4.42
CA GLN A 343 -23.77 -9.10 5.78
C GLN A 343 -22.66 -9.83 6.55
N ILE A 344 -21.93 -10.75 5.91
CA ILE A 344 -20.82 -11.48 6.52
C ILE A 344 -19.50 -10.90 6.00
N ILE A 345 -18.58 -10.63 6.92
CA ILE A 345 -17.20 -10.29 6.64
C ILE A 345 -16.32 -11.46 7.02
N GLN A 346 -15.38 -11.79 6.13
CA GLN A 346 -14.29 -12.71 6.40
C GLN A 346 -12.98 -11.94 6.30
N VAL A 347 -12.11 -12.06 7.30
CA VAL A 347 -10.76 -11.49 7.29
C VAL A 347 -9.76 -12.63 7.36
N MET A 348 -8.74 -12.62 6.49
CA MET A 348 -7.59 -13.50 6.57
C MET A 348 -6.31 -12.66 6.69
N THR A 349 -5.48 -12.97 7.68
CA THR A 349 -4.18 -12.32 7.90
C THR A 349 -3.26 -13.24 8.71
N ASN A 350 -2.10 -12.76 9.16
CA ASN A 350 -1.16 -13.55 9.93
C ASN A 350 -0.69 -12.81 11.20
N GLN A 351 -0.37 -13.57 12.25
CA GLN A 351 0.24 -13.05 13.47
C GLN A 351 1.68 -12.56 13.26
N GLU A 352 2.40 -13.11 12.29
CA GLU A 352 3.78 -12.73 11.99
C GLU A 352 3.84 -11.41 11.23
N THR A 353 4.57 -10.44 11.79
CA THR A 353 4.83 -9.15 11.17
C THR A 353 6.34 -8.86 11.13
N ILE A 354 6.77 -8.09 10.12
CA ILE A 354 8.12 -7.54 10.05
C ILE A 354 8.17 -6.21 10.81
N GLN A 355 9.18 -6.03 11.68
CA GLN A 355 9.32 -4.79 12.46
C GLN A 355 10.70 -4.17 12.35
N VAL A 356 11.75 -4.93 12.71
CA VAL A 356 13.09 -4.38 12.84
C VAL A 356 13.94 -4.75 11.62
N PRO A 357 14.30 -3.79 10.76
CA PRO A 357 15.22 -4.07 9.65
C PRO A 357 16.61 -4.36 10.21
N ILE A 358 17.25 -5.37 9.62
CA ILE A 358 18.64 -5.72 9.84
C ILE A 358 19.42 -5.13 8.66
N PRO A 359 20.41 -4.25 8.91
CA PRO A 359 21.24 -3.71 7.84
C PRO A 359 21.92 -4.83 7.05
N SER A 360 21.77 -4.79 5.73
CA SER A 360 22.46 -5.66 4.78
C SER A 360 22.82 -4.87 3.53
N ASP A 361 23.94 -5.22 2.92
CA ASP A 361 24.38 -4.72 1.62
C ASP A 361 24.25 -5.79 0.53
N GLU A 362 23.53 -6.89 0.81
CA GLU A 362 23.20 -7.89 -0.21
C GLU A 362 22.26 -7.28 -1.25
N GLU A 363 22.57 -7.54 -2.53
CA GLU A 363 21.82 -7.06 -3.68
C GLU A 363 21.52 -8.22 -4.62
N VAL A 364 20.37 -8.13 -5.30
CA VAL A 364 19.92 -9.08 -6.31
C VAL A 364 19.65 -8.29 -7.59
N THR A 365 20.22 -8.77 -8.69
CA THR A 365 19.99 -8.20 -10.02
C THR A 365 18.92 -8.99 -10.74
N LEU A 366 17.80 -8.33 -11.01
CA LEU A 366 16.69 -8.88 -11.77
C LEU A 366 16.85 -8.58 -13.27
N PRO A 367 16.55 -9.56 -14.14
CA PRO A 367 16.53 -9.32 -15.57
C PRO A 367 15.54 -8.23 -15.96
N ASN A 368 15.85 -7.51 -17.04
CA ASN A 368 14.90 -6.62 -17.71
C ASN A 368 13.60 -7.33 -18.12
N THR A 369 12.54 -6.54 -18.41
CA THR A 369 11.19 -7.08 -18.61
C THR A 369 11.11 -8.04 -19.80
N GLU A 370 11.71 -7.71 -20.95
CA GLU A 370 11.65 -8.55 -22.15
C GLU A 370 12.28 -9.94 -21.92
N ARG A 371 13.39 -10.03 -21.16
CA ARG A 371 13.98 -11.33 -20.84
C ARG A 371 13.08 -12.20 -19.97
N ILE A 372 12.32 -11.60 -19.06
CA ILE A 372 11.35 -12.32 -18.22
C ILE A 372 10.16 -12.79 -19.05
N VAL A 373 9.63 -11.93 -19.91
CA VAL A 373 8.56 -12.31 -20.85
C VAL A 373 9.00 -13.47 -21.74
N ALA A 374 10.20 -13.40 -22.32
CA ALA A 374 10.75 -14.47 -23.16
C ALA A 374 10.92 -15.81 -22.39
N GLN A 375 11.25 -15.77 -21.09
CA GLN A 375 11.33 -16.98 -20.26
C GLN A 375 9.95 -17.61 -20.02
N LEU A 376 8.91 -16.81 -19.79
CA LEU A 376 7.53 -17.27 -19.67
C LEU A 376 7.04 -17.89 -21.00
N GLU A 377 7.33 -17.24 -22.13
CA GLU A 377 6.98 -17.73 -23.46
C GLU A 377 7.67 -19.08 -23.76
N ALA A 378 8.96 -19.20 -23.42
CA ALA A 378 9.70 -20.46 -23.56
C ALA A 378 9.14 -21.60 -22.68
N ALA A 379 8.47 -21.26 -21.59
CA ALA A 379 7.76 -22.20 -20.72
C ALA A 379 6.32 -22.51 -21.20
N GLY A 380 5.88 -21.92 -22.32
CA GLY A 380 4.57 -22.16 -22.93
C GLY A 380 3.47 -21.17 -22.54
N ILE A 381 3.80 -20.09 -21.81
CA ILE A 381 2.84 -19.08 -21.36
C ILE A 381 2.84 -17.91 -22.34
N GLN A 382 1.73 -17.67 -23.02
CA GLN A 382 1.65 -16.63 -24.05
C GLN A 382 1.48 -15.24 -23.43
N ARG A 383 1.99 -14.19 -24.10
CA ARG A 383 1.85 -12.78 -23.65
C ARG A 383 0.41 -12.39 -23.29
N LYS A 384 -0.55 -12.84 -24.10
CA LYS A 384 -1.99 -12.57 -23.91
C LYS A 384 -2.60 -13.19 -22.64
N GLU A 385 -1.93 -14.17 -22.04
CA GLU A 385 -2.36 -14.83 -20.80
C GLU A 385 -1.90 -14.05 -19.57
N LEU A 386 -0.91 -13.17 -19.73
CA LEU A 386 -0.43 -12.32 -18.65
C LEU A 386 -1.53 -11.30 -18.32
N GLU A 387 -1.97 -11.27 -17.05
CA GLU A 387 -2.89 -10.25 -16.54
C GLU A 387 -2.16 -9.07 -15.90
N ASP A 388 -0.94 -9.30 -15.39
CA ASP A 388 -0.03 -8.29 -14.84
C ASP A 388 1.37 -8.91 -14.66
N LEU A 389 2.41 -8.09 -14.59
CA LEU A 389 3.79 -8.49 -14.30
C LEU A 389 4.52 -7.32 -13.60
N GLN A 390 5.08 -7.59 -12.43
CA GLN A 390 5.76 -6.57 -11.62
C GLN A 390 6.85 -7.18 -10.73
N ILE A 391 7.75 -6.33 -10.25
CA ILE A 391 8.70 -6.70 -9.20
C ILE A 391 7.98 -6.69 -7.85
N GLY A 392 8.27 -7.68 -7.01
CA GLY A 392 7.84 -7.76 -5.61
C GLY A 392 8.94 -8.36 -4.76
N TYR A 393 8.72 -8.43 -3.44
CA TYR A 393 9.65 -9.07 -2.51
C TYR A 393 9.04 -10.34 -1.94
N THR A 394 9.77 -11.44 -2.00
CA THR A 394 9.38 -12.72 -1.43
C THR A 394 9.79 -12.81 0.03
N TRP A 395 8.85 -13.16 0.89
CA TRP A 395 9.07 -13.45 2.31
C TRP A 395 9.68 -14.84 2.45
N GLU A 396 10.99 -14.91 2.64
CA GLU A 396 11.73 -16.16 2.84
C GLU A 396 12.13 -16.34 4.30
N ALA A 397 11.58 -17.37 4.95
CA ALA A 397 11.97 -17.68 6.32
C ALA A 397 13.43 -18.15 6.36
N ASN A 398 14.25 -17.52 7.22
CA ASN A 398 15.61 -18.00 7.44
C ASN A 398 15.56 -19.36 8.16
N GLN A 399 16.03 -20.40 7.48
CA GLN A 399 15.92 -21.80 7.93
C GLN A 399 16.69 -22.06 9.24
N GLU A 400 17.70 -21.26 9.57
CA GLU A 400 18.55 -21.48 10.74
C GLU A 400 17.92 -20.92 12.03
N THR A 401 17.34 -19.72 11.96
CA THR A 401 16.88 -19.02 13.16
C THR A 401 15.36 -18.98 13.31
N LYS A 402 14.59 -19.12 12.22
CA LYS A 402 13.12 -18.92 12.14
C LYS A 402 12.57 -17.59 12.67
N GLN A 403 13.39 -16.79 13.35
CA GLN A 403 13.08 -15.47 13.90
C GLN A 403 13.51 -14.33 12.96
N VAL A 404 14.24 -14.66 11.90
CA VAL A 404 14.64 -13.73 10.84
C VAL A 404 13.97 -14.14 9.54
N VAL A 405 13.48 -13.16 8.80
CA VAL A 405 13.02 -13.30 7.42
C VAL A 405 13.90 -12.49 6.51
N ASP A 406 14.17 -13.04 5.33
CA ASP A 406 14.74 -12.33 4.22
C ASP A 406 13.63 -11.94 3.24
N LEU A 407 13.60 -10.67 2.84
CA LEU A 407 12.81 -10.17 1.74
C LEU A 407 13.72 -10.13 0.51
N VAL A 408 13.48 -11.03 -0.44
CA VAL A 408 14.26 -11.18 -1.66
C VAL A 408 13.46 -10.60 -2.84
N PRO A 409 14.00 -9.63 -3.59
CA PRO A 409 13.28 -9.07 -4.73
C PRO A 409 13.23 -10.08 -5.87
N GLU A 410 12.05 -10.24 -6.47
CA GLU A 410 11.81 -11.17 -7.57
C GLU A 410 10.72 -10.66 -8.53
N TRP A 411 10.63 -11.29 -9.71
CA TRP A 411 9.55 -11.03 -10.66
C TRP A 411 8.30 -11.84 -10.32
N TYR A 412 7.17 -11.15 -10.27
CA TYR A 412 5.85 -11.71 -10.03
C TYR A 412 4.97 -11.52 -11.26
N VAL A 413 4.26 -12.57 -11.63
CA VAL A 413 3.30 -12.58 -12.74
C VAL A 413 1.91 -12.91 -12.21
N LYS A 414 0.90 -12.28 -12.80
CA LYS A 414 -0.50 -12.58 -12.53
C LYS A 414 -1.09 -13.36 -13.69
N LEU A 415 -1.57 -14.56 -13.41
CA LEU A 415 -2.23 -15.47 -14.35
C LEU A 415 -3.53 -15.96 -13.72
N ASP A 416 -4.63 -15.97 -14.48
CA ASP A 416 -5.94 -16.42 -14.02
C ASP A 416 -6.38 -15.80 -12.67
N ASN A 417 -6.04 -14.52 -12.45
CA ASN A 417 -6.26 -13.78 -11.22
C ASN A 417 -5.47 -14.27 -9.99
N TYR A 418 -4.38 -14.99 -10.19
CA TYR A 418 -3.45 -15.42 -9.14
C TYR A 418 -2.06 -14.88 -9.39
N TRP A 419 -1.47 -14.31 -8.34
CA TRP A 419 -0.08 -13.89 -8.34
C TRP A 419 0.82 -15.03 -7.90
N ASP A 420 1.87 -15.31 -8.67
CA ASP A 420 2.94 -16.23 -8.30
C ASP A 420 4.27 -15.70 -8.83
N ASN A 421 5.37 -16.17 -8.25
CA ASN A 421 6.70 -15.84 -8.71
C ASN A 421 6.95 -16.48 -10.09
N VAL A 422 7.60 -15.76 -11.00
CA VAL A 422 7.89 -16.22 -12.36
C VAL A 422 8.64 -17.55 -12.38
N ALA A 423 9.63 -17.75 -11.51
CA ALA A 423 10.40 -18.99 -11.45
C ALA A 423 9.51 -20.19 -11.09
N ASN A 424 8.62 -20.04 -10.11
CA ASN A 424 7.65 -21.08 -9.73
C ASN A 424 6.69 -21.41 -10.88
N VAL A 425 6.21 -20.38 -11.58
CA VAL A 425 5.31 -20.52 -12.72
C VAL A 425 5.98 -21.30 -13.84
N ILE A 426 7.22 -20.96 -14.18
CA ILE A 426 8.01 -21.65 -15.20
C ILE A 426 8.25 -23.11 -14.79
N GLN A 427 8.64 -23.36 -13.54
CA GLN A 427 8.86 -24.72 -13.04
C GLN A 427 7.60 -25.59 -13.17
N LYS A 428 6.44 -25.07 -12.71
CA LYS A 428 5.15 -25.78 -12.81
C LYS A 428 4.77 -26.08 -14.26
N ALA A 429 4.97 -25.12 -15.17
CA ALA A 429 4.68 -25.29 -16.58
C ALA A 429 5.54 -26.40 -17.22
N GLN A 430 6.83 -26.44 -16.89
CA GLN A 430 7.75 -27.48 -17.38
C GLN A 430 7.40 -28.88 -16.84
N GLU A 431 6.98 -28.99 -15.57
CA GLU A 431 6.53 -30.25 -14.97
C GLU A 431 5.24 -30.79 -15.60
N MET A 432 4.36 -29.89 -16.08
CA MET A 432 3.14 -30.25 -16.79
C MET A 432 3.41 -30.63 -18.26
N GLY A 433 4.29 -29.89 -18.95
CA GLY A 433 4.67 -30.16 -20.34
C GLY A 433 5.57 -31.40 -20.53
N GLY A 434 6.26 -31.86 -19.47
CA GLY A 434 7.08 -33.08 -19.49
C GLY A 434 6.30 -34.40 -19.33
N LYS A 435 4.97 -34.36 -19.29
CA LYS A 435 4.08 -35.53 -19.12
C LYS A 435 3.34 -35.98 -20.38
N GLU A 436 3.65 -35.39 -21.55
CA GLU A 436 3.08 -35.81 -22.84
C GLU A 436 3.92 -36.82 -23.60
#